data_AF-A0A5N9EH48-F1
#
_entry.id   AF-A0A5N9EH48-F1
#
_cell.length_a   1.000
_cell.length_b   1.000
_cell.length_c   1.000
_cell.angle_alpha   90.00
_cell.angle_beta   90.00
_cell.angle_gamma   90.00
#
_symmetry.space_group_name_H-M   'P 1'
#
loop_
_entity.id
_entity.type
_entity.pdbx_description
1 polymer ?
#
loop_
_entity_poly.entity_id
_entity_poly.type
_entity_poly.pdbx_seq_one_letter_code
_entity_poly.pdbx_strand_id
1 'polypeptide(L)'
;MTDIKTIIFDLYGTLTCFSPPREEIQAKAAKKFGYKLTLKGINRGYFKAENFMARQNSLKPVSGMNKEEKDQFFCKFEQLVLQGD
;
A
#
# COMPACT_ATOMS: atom_id res chain seq x y z
N MET A 1 38.60 1.77 4.62
CA MET A 1 37.36 1.90 5.41
C MET A 1 36.51 2.97 4.74
N THR A 2 35.26 2.67 4.42
CA THR A 2 34.32 3.62 3.82
C THR A 2 33.85 4.59 4.90
N ASP A 3 34.27 5.85 4.82
CA ASP A 3 33.99 6.90 5.80
C ASP A 3 32.56 7.46 5.58
N ILE A 4 31.54 6.69 5.98
CA ILE A 4 30.13 7.09 5.86
C ILE A 4 29.80 8.09 6.99
N LYS A 5 29.44 9.32 6.61
CA LYS A 5 29.14 10.40 7.57
C LYS A 5 27.66 10.51 7.95
N THR A 6 26.75 10.10 7.05
CA THR A 6 25.31 10.23 7.25
C THR A 6 24.55 9.11 6.55
N ILE A 7 23.52 8.59 7.22
CA ILE A 7 22.54 7.65 6.66
C ILE A 7 21.15 8.24 6.93
N ILE A 8 20.29 8.24 5.91
CA ILE A 8 18.89 8.70 6.03
C ILE A 8 18.00 7.49 5.82
N PHE A 9 17.08 7.26 6.74
CA PHE A 9 16.08 6.21 6.65
C PHE A 9 14.72 6.82 6.37
N ASP A 10 13.95 6.13 5.53
CA ASP A 10 12.52 6.34 5.49
C ASP A 10 11.88 5.95 6.84
N LEU A 11 10.76 6.57 7.21
CA LEU A 11 10.11 6.29 8.49
C LEU A 11 9.16 5.08 8.41
N TYR A 12 8.36 4.96 7.34
CA TYR A 12 7.23 4.04 7.26
C TYR A 12 7.56 2.81 6.41
N GLY A 13 7.61 1.65 7.04
CA GLY A 13 8.04 0.40 6.39
C GLY A 13 9.55 0.16 6.46
N THR A 14 10.32 1.13 6.97
CA THR A 14 11.75 0.98 7.27
C THR A 14 12.01 1.02 8.78
N LEU A 15 11.70 2.14 9.46
CA LEU A 15 11.91 2.27 10.92
C LEU A 15 10.68 1.88 11.73
N THR A 16 9.49 2.08 11.18
CA THR A 16 8.21 1.84 11.86
C THR A 16 7.26 1.02 10.99
N CYS A 17 6.40 0.22 11.62
CA CYS A 17 5.40 -0.60 10.96
C CYS A 17 4.01 -0.32 11.56
N PHE A 18 2.96 -0.64 10.80
CA PHE A 18 1.59 -0.57 11.30
C PHE A 18 1.35 -1.56 12.44
N SER A 19 0.58 -1.13 13.45
CA SER A 19 0.11 -1.98 14.54
C SER A 19 -1.40 -1.75 14.74
N PRO A 20 -2.27 -2.74 14.46
CA PRO A 20 -1.93 -4.06 13.93
C PRO A 20 -1.40 -3.99 12.47
N PRO A 21 -0.75 -5.06 11.96
CA PRO A 21 -0.29 -5.12 10.58
C PRO A 21 -1.40 -4.77 9.59
N ARG A 22 -1.05 -4.07 8.49
CA ARG A 22 -2.02 -3.61 7.49
C ARG A 22 -2.85 -4.75 6.89
N GLU A 23 -2.25 -5.93 6.75
CA GLU A 23 -2.90 -7.14 6.24
C GLU A 23 -4.03 -7.59 7.17
N GLU A 24 -3.87 -7.45 8.49
CA GLU A 24 -4.94 -7.78 9.43
C GLU A 24 -6.09 -6.77 9.37
N ILE A 25 -5.77 -5.49 9.24
CA ILE A 25 -6.78 -4.43 9.08
C ILE A 25 -7.60 -4.70 7.82
N GLN A 26 -6.91 -4.99 6.71
CA GLN A 26 -7.51 -5.29 5.43
C GLN A 26 -8.37 -6.56 5.46
N ALA A 27 -7.87 -7.65 6.05
CA ALA A 27 -8.64 -8.89 6.22
C ALA A 27 -9.91 -8.66 7.05
N LYS A 28 -9.82 -7.87 8.13
CA LYS A 28 -10.98 -7.52 8.98
C LYS A 28 -11.99 -6.67 8.22
N ALA A 29 -11.54 -5.73 7.39
CA ALA A 29 -12.42 -4.91 6.55
C ALA A 29 -13.12 -5.76 5.48
N ALA A 30 -12.35 -6.53 4.71
CA ALA A 30 -12.86 -7.37 3.62
C ALA A 30 -13.87 -8.42 4.10
N LYS A 31 -13.68 -8.96 5.32
CA LYS A 31 -14.61 -9.90 5.95
C LYS A 31 -16.03 -9.33 6.11
N LYS A 32 -16.17 -8.02 6.32
CA LYS A 32 -17.49 -7.35 6.41
C LYS A 32 -18.27 -7.40 5.10
N PHE A 33 -17.58 -7.59 3.98
CA PHE A 33 -18.15 -7.71 2.64
C PHE A 33 -18.22 -9.17 2.14
N GLY A 34 -17.96 -10.15 3.01
CA GLY A 34 -18.04 -11.58 2.67
C GLY A 34 -16.76 -12.19 2.08
N TYR A 35 -15.68 -11.41 1.93
CA TYR A 35 -14.40 -11.95 1.45
C TYR A 35 -13.62 -12.66 2.56
N LYS A 36 -12.99 -13.78 2.20
CA LYS A 36 -12.07 -14.53 3.07
C LYS A 36 -10.67 -14.48 2.46
N LEU A 37 -9.94 -13.41 2.78
CA LEU A 37 -8.61 -13.17 2.27
C LEU A 37 -7.54 -13.72 3.22
N THR A 38 -6.42 -14.19 2.68
CA THR A 38 -5.26 -14.60 3.47
C THR A 38 -4.32 -13.42 3.68
N LEU A 39 -3.62 -13.38 4.82
CA LEU A 39 -2.62 -12.32 5.07
C LEU A 39 -1.51 -12.33 4.00
N LYS A 40 -1.11 -13.51 3.51
CA LYS A 40 -0.11 -13.65 2.46
C LYS A 40 -0.62 -13.12 1.12
N GLY A 41 -1.88 -13.40 0.77
CA GLY A 41 -2.50 -12.87 -0.44
C GLY A 41 -2.59 -11.36 -0.39
N ILE A 42 -3.12 -10.80 0.70
CA ILE A 42 -3.18 -9.35 0.90
C ILE A 42 -1.79 -8.70 0.78
N ASN A 43 -0.75 -9.30 1.36
CA ASN A 43 0.61 -8.78 1.25
C ASN A 43 1.11 -8.75 -0.21
N ARG A 44 0.86 -9.82 -1.00
CA ARG A 44 1.15 -9.83 -2.44
C ARG A 44 0.34 -8.79 -3.21
N GLY A 45 -0.91 -8.58 -2.82
CA GLY A 45 -1.78 -7.55 -3.38
C GLY A 45 -1.25 -6.14 -3.10
N TYR A 46 -0.84 -5.86 -1.86
CA TYR A 46 -0.19 -4.60 -1.50
C TYR A 46 1.07 -4.35 -2.32
N PHE A 47 1.90 -5.37 -2.56
CA PHE A 47 3.07 -5.21 -3.42
C PHE A 47 2.69 -4.71 -4.84
N LYS A 48 1.62 -5.25 -5.43
CA LYS A 48 1.11 -4.77 -6.73
C LYS A 48 0.56 -3.34 -6.64
N ALA A 49 -0.22 -3.06 -5.60
CA ALA A 49 -0.87 -1.76 -5.38
C ALA A 49 0.14 -0.64 -5.10
N GLU A 50 1.19 -0.91 -4.33
CA GLU A 50 2.27 0.04 -4.03
C GLU A 50 3.10 0.35 -5.28
N ASN A 51 3.40 -0.65 -6.12
CA ASN A 51 4.06 -0.41 -7.41
C ASN A 51 3.20 0.49 -8.33
N PHE A 52 1.89 0.27 -8.34
CA PHE A 52 0.95 1.14 -9.05
C PHE A 52 0.97 2.58 -8.51
N MET A 53 0.95 2.74 -7.19
CA MET A 53 1.03 4.06 -6.55
C MET A 53 2.36 4.77 -6.80
N ALA A 54 3.48 4.05 -6.75
CA ALA A 54 4.81 4.58 -7.03
C ALA A 54 4.88 5.11 -8.47
N ARG A 55 4.38 4.33 -9.45
CA ARG A 55 4.29 4.78 -10.84
C ARG A 55 3.40 6.01 -11.00
N GLN A 56 2.22 6.02 -10.37
CA GLN A 56 1.34 7.19 -10.39
C GLN A 56 2.04 8.43 -9.83
N ASN A 57 2.67 8.32 -8.67
CA ASN A 57 3.36 9.43 -8.02
C ASN A 57 4.56 9.96 -8.82
N SER A 58 5.21 9.11 -9.63
CA SER A 58 6.27 9.55 -10.55
C SER A 58 5.78 10.44 -11.70
N LEU A 59 4.49 10.36 -12.05
CA LEU A 59 3.88 11.12 -13.16
C LEU A 59 3.05 12.31 -12.65
N LYS A 60 2.07 12.04 -11.78
CA LYS A 60 1.22 13.03 -11.12
C LYS A 60 0.97 12.55 -9.69
N PRO A 61 1.55 13.19 -8.67
CA PRO A 61 1.33 12.81 -7.28
C PRO A 61 -0.14 12.70 -6.92
N VAL A 62 -0.53 11.60 -6.27
CA VAL A 62 -1.90 11.36 -5.81
C VAL A 62 -2.36 12.49 -4.87
N SER A 63 -1.45 13.10 -4.11
CA SER A 63 -1.76 14.25 -3.26
C SER A 63 -2.36 15.43 -4.03
N GLY A 64 -1.92 15.66 -5.27
CA GLY A 64 -2.38 16.74 -6.14
C GLY A 64 -3.59 16.40 -7.01
N MET A 65 -4.17 15.21 -6.86
CA MET A 65 -5.39 14.82 -7.57
C MET A 65 -6.64 15.46 -6.94
N ASN A 66 -7.65 15.72 -7.79
CA ASN A 66 -8.99 16.09 -7.33
C ASN A 66 -9.72 14.88 -6.71
N LYS A 67 -10.96 15.08 -6.27
CA LYS A 67 -11.72 14.05 -5.55
C LYS A 67 -12.03 12.85 -6.46
N GLU A 68 -12.58 13.08 -7.64
CA GLU A 68 -12.96 12.04 -8.58
C GLU A 68 -11.76 11.19 -9.02
N GLU A 69 -10.62 11.85 -9.28
CA GLU A 69 -9.35 11.20 -9.61
C GLU A 69 -8.86 10.32 -8.46
N LYS A 70 -8.92 10.80 -7.21
CA LYS A 70 -8.54 10.03 -6.02
C LYS A 70 -9.45 8.83 -5.83
N ASP A 71 -10.76 9.00 -5.98
CA ASP A 71 -11.73 7.92 -5.84
C ASP A 71 -11.47 6.82 -6.89
N GLN A 72 -11.24 7.20 -8.15
CA GLN A 72 -10.88 6.25 -9.21
C GLN A 72 -9.55 5.54 -8.93
N PHE A 73 -8.54 6.29 -8.49
CA PHE A 73 -7.23 5.75 -8.15
C PHE A 73 -7.33 4.71 -7.02
N PHE A 74 -7.98 5.06 -5.91
CA PHE A 74 -8.08 4.17 -4.74
C PHE A 74 -9.03 2.98 -4.98
N CYS A 75 -10.06 3.13 -5.82
CA CYS A 75 -10.83 1.98 -6.31
C CYS A 75 -9.93 0.97 -7.03
N LYS A 76 -9.03 1.44 -7.91
CA LYS A 76 -8.09 0.55 -8.60
C LYS A 76 -7.04 -0.03 -7.66
N PHE A 77 -6.52 0.79 -6.74
CA PHE A 77 -5.57 0.36 -5.72
C PHE A 77 -6.14 -0.80 -4.90
N GLU A 78 -7.37 -0.66 -4.41
CA GLU A 78 -8.06 -1.68 -3.62
C GLU A 78 -8.27 -2.97 -4.43
N GLN A 79 -8.69 -2.87 -5.70
CA GLN A 79 -8.78 -4.05 -6.57
C GLN A 79 -7.45 -4.80 -6.69
N LEU A 80 -6.32 -4.09 -6.75
CA LEU A 80 -5.00 -4.73 -6.81
C LEU A 80 -4.64 -5.43 -5.49
N VAL A 81 -5.02 -4.84 -4.35
CA VAL A 81 -4.88 -5.48 -3.02
C VAL A 81 -5.67 -6.79 -2.95
N LEU A 82 -6.90 -6.80 -3.48
CA LEU A 82 -7.76 -7.99 -3.49
C LEU A 82 -7.32 -9.07 -4.49
N GLN A 83 -6.52 -8.74 -5.51
CA GLN A 83 -5.97 -9.69 -6.50
C GLN A 83 -4.71 -10.44 -6.04
N GLY A 84 -4.42 -10.41 -4.74
CA GLY A 84 -3.24 -11.05 -4.16
C GLY A 84 -3.45 -12.51 -3.75
N ASP A 85 -4.69 -12.92 -3.52
CA ASP A 85 -5.13 -14.31 -3.31
C ASP A 85 -5.47 -15.02 -4.63
#